data_AF-X0VVJ3-F1
#
_entry.id   AF-X0VVJ3-F1
#
_cell.length_a   1.000
_cell.length_b   1.000
_cell.length_c   1.000
_cell.angle_alpha   90.00
_cell.angle_beta   90.00
_cell.angle_gamma   90.00
#
_symmetry.space_group_name_H-M   'P 1'
#
loop_
_entity.id
_entity.type
_entity.pdbx_description
1 polymer ?
#
loop_
_entity_poly.entity_id
_entity_poly.type
_entity_poly.pdbx_seq_one_letter_code
_entity_poly.pdbx_strand_id
1 'polypeptide(L)'
;MPADLLQEKIHRQKDIGDIRDILVVKRNPAGYVHSVKITGTGGSITIEKEHRIRRLLGIGPLRSNLFWVDTKYNEKGFPEEFTIYGGGWGHGVGLCQSGSAGMAKRGFSYKEILEHYYQGTVIEGLN
;
A
#
# COMPACT_ATOMS: atom_id res chain seq x y z
N MET A 1 -3.12 12.17 8.07
CA MET A 1 -3.90 11.25 8.94
C MET A 1 -3.49 11.53 10.37
N PRO A 2 -4.42 11.97 11.24
CA PRO A 2 -4.11 12.27 12.63
C PRO A 2 -3.52 11.05 13.37
N ALA A 3 -2.51 11.27 14.22
CA ALA A 3 -1.89 10.19 14.98
C ALA A 3 -2.87 9.50 15.94
N ASP A 4 -3.74 10.27 16.59
CA ASP A 4 -4.76 9.74 17.51
C ASP A 4 -5.72 8.77 16.82
N LEU A 5 -6.11 9.07 15.57
CA LEU A 5 -6.96 8.17 14.79
C LEU A 5 -6.29 6.82 14.52
N LEU A 6 -4.97 6.82 14.23
CA LEU A 6 -4.25 5.57 14.06
C LEU A 6 -4.11 4.83 15.40
N GLN A 7 -3.84 5.57 16.48
CA GLN A 7 -3.72 5.02 17.83
C GLN A 7 -4.99 4.26 18.23
N GLU A 8 -6.17 4.86 18.05
CA GLU A 8 -7.46 4.20 18.29
C GLU A 8 -7.63 2.91 17.46
N LYS A 9 -7.25 2.94 16.18
CA LYS A 9 -7.33 1.75 15.30
C LYS A 9 -6.38 0.64 15.73
N ILE A 10 -5.22 0.99 16.29
CA ILE A 10 -4.22 0.02 16.77
C ILE A 10 -4.61 -0.55 18.12
N HIS A 11 -5.06 0.27 19.07
CA HIS A 11 -5.47 -0.18 20.39
C HIS A 11 -6.61 -1.19 20.36
N ARG A 12 -7.49 -1.13 19.34
CA ARG A 12 -8.50 -2.19 19.06
C ARG A 12 -7.91 -3.56 18.73
N GLN A 13 -6.66 -3.63 18.30
CA GLN A 13 -5.94 -4.87 17.98
C GLN A 13 -4.92 -5.25 19.06
N LYS A 14 -4.19 -4.26 19.57
CA LYS A 14 -3.17 -4.40 20.60
C LYS A 14 -2.88 -3.03 21.20
N ASP A 15 -2.97 -2.91 22.52
CA ASP A 15 -2.46 -1.73 23.21
C ASP A 15 -0.91 -1.73 23.13
N ILE A 16 -0.37 -0.63 22.60
CA ILE A 16 1.07 -0.38 22.48
C ILE A 16 1.48 0.94 23.14
N GLY A 17 0.59 1.53 23.96
CA GLY A 17 0.75 2.88 24.47
C GLY A 17 0.68 3.94 23.37
N ASP A 18 1.30 5.09 23.61
CA ASP A 18 1.31 6.21 22.69
C ASP A 18 2.18 5.91 21.47
N ILE A 19 1.65 6.13 20.26
CA ILE A 19 2.38 5.92 19.02
C ILE A 19 3.61 6.83 18.98
N ARG A 20 4.75 6.26 18.57
CA ARG A 20 6.02 6.94 18.36
C ARG A 20 6.44 6.97 16.90
N ASP A 21 6.15 5.91 16.14
CA ASP A 21 6.64 5.78 14.77
C ASP A 21 5.85 4.78 13.92
N ILE A 22 5.91 4.98 12.60
CA ILE A 22 5.43 4.06 11.57
C ILE A 22 6.55 3.86 10.54
N LEU A 23 7.00 2.63 10.39
CA LEU A 23 8.07 2.28 9.46
C LEU A 23 7.58 1.26 8.43
N VAL A 24 7.85 1.54 7.16
CA VAL A 24 7.75 0.53 6.10
C VAL A 24 8.91 -0.43 6.26
N VAL A 25 8.62 -1.70 6.58
CA VAL A 25 9.66 -2.70 6.87
C VAL A 25 10.03 -3.50 5.63
N LYS A 26 9.07 -3.76 4.75
CA LYS A 26 9.30 -4.55 3.53
C LYS A 26 8.48 -4.03 2.36
N ARG A 27 9.11 -4.04 1.19
CA ARG A 27 8.46 -3.80 -0.11
C ARG A 27 8.66 -5.03 -1.01
N ASN A 28 7.76 -5.23 -1.96
CA ASN A 28 7.98 -6.17 -3.06
C ASN A 28 8.91 -5.55 -4.12
N PRO A 29 9.41 -6.32 -5.11
CA PRO A 29 10.28 -5.77 -6.16
C PRO A 29 9.67 -4.62 -6.97
N ALA A 30 8.34 -4.58 -7.09
CA ALA A 30 7.61 -3.50 -7.74
C ALA A 30 7.41 -2.25 -6.84
N GLY A 31 7.95 -2.26 -5.61
CA GLY A 31 7.92 -1.13 -4.67
C GLY A 31 6.68 -1.06 -3.76
N TYR A 32 5.70 -1.96 -3.92
CA TYR A 32 4.51 -1.99 -3.08
C TYR A 32 4.87 -2.43 -1.66
N VAL A 33 4.37 -1.69 -0.68
CA VAL A 33 4.54 -1.98 0.75
C VAL A 33 3.90 -3.33 1.08
N HIS A 34 4.70 -4.22 1.67
CA HIS A 34 4.27 -5.55 2.09
C HIS A 34 4.05 -5.63 3.60
N SER A 35 4.87 -4.92 4.39
CA SER A 35 4.74 -4.86 5.84
C SER A 35 5.10 -3.49 6.40
N VAL A 36 4.36 -3.10 7.45
CA VAL A 36 4.55 -1.86 8.19
C VAL A 36 4.65 -2.18 9.67
N LYS A 37 5.62 -1.62 10.37
CA LYS A 37 5.77 -1.70 11.82
C LYS A 37 5.34 -0.39 12.46
N ILE A 38 4.48 -0.49 13.46
CA ILE A 38 4.03 0.64 14.26
C ILE A 38 4.58 0.44 15.67
N THR A 39 5.31 1.43 16.15
CA THR A 39 5.95 1.41 17.47
C THR A 39 5.27 2.44 18.36
N GLY A 40 4.95 2.04 19.58
CA GLY A 40 4.47 2.91 20.64
C GLY A 40 5.33 2.77 21.90
N THR A 41 4.98 3.50 22.95
CA THR A 41 5.74 3.54 24.22
C THR A 41 5.74 2.20 24.97
N GLY A 42 4.70 1.38 24.82
CA GLY A 42 4.54 0.09 25.49
C GLY A 42 4.88 -1.13 24.62
N GLY A 43 5.25 -0.93 23.35
CA GLY A 43 5.61 -2.03 22.46
C GLY A 43 5.45 -1.72 20.98
N SER A 44 5.30 -2.76 20.17
CA SER A 44 5.08 -2.60 18.73
C SER A 44 4.16 -3.67 18.16
N ILE A 45 3.65 -3.38 16.96
CA ILE A 45 2.86 -4.29 16.13
C ILE A 45 3.36 -4.20 14.69
N THR A 46 3.46 -5.35 14.02
CA THR A 46 3.73 -5.40 12.58
C THR A 46 2.46 -5.82 11.85
N ILE A 47 2.10 -5.04 10.83
CA ILE A 47 0.94 -5.25 10.00
C ILE A 47 1.43 -5.68 8.63
N GLU A 48 1.02 -6.89 8.25
CA GLU A 48 1.32 -7.50 6.96
C GLU A 48 0.02 -7.72 6.18
N LYS A 49 0.19 -8.05 4.90
CA LYS A 49 -0.88 -8.23 3.89
C LYS A 49 -1.49 -6.92 3.41
N GLU A 50 -1.62 -6.82 2.09
CA GLU A 50 -2.04 -5.61 1.40
C GLU A 50 -3.35 -5.04 1.95
N HIS A 51 -4.39 -5.86 1.97
CA HIS A 51 -5.73 -5.42 2.40
C HIS A 51 -5.79 -4.91 3.84
N ARG A 52 -4.96 -5.43 4.75
CA ARG A 52 -4.91 -4.96 6.15
C ARG A 52 -4.26 -3.59 6.22
N ILE A 53 -3.13 -3.42 5.53
CA ILE A 53 -2.40 -2.15 5.48
C ILE A 53 -3.29 -1.04 4.89
N ARG A 54 -3.96 -1.31 3.76
CA ARG A 54 -4.84 -0.33 3.08
C ARG A 54 -6.00 0.13 3.95
N ARG A 55 -6.57 -0.79 4.74
CA ARG A 55 -7.70 -0.50 5.64
C ARG A 55 -7.26 0.27 6.88
N LEU A 56 -6.09 -0.07 7.40
CA LEU A 56 -5.56 0.53 8.62
C LEU A 56 -5.12 1.98 8.39
N LEU A 57 -4.26 2.20 7.41
CA LEU A 57 -3.53 3.46 7.24
C LEU A 57 -4.31 4.55 6.50
N GLY A 58 -5.44 4.24 5.87
CA GLY A 58 -6.25 5.28 5.23
C GLY A 58 -7.43 5.75 6.09
N ILE A 59 -7.90 6.97 5.85
CA ILE A 59 -9.19 7.47 6.38
C ILE A 59 -10.35 6.69 5.73
N GLY A 60 -10.15 6.23 4.49
CA GLY A 60 -10.82 5.09 3.86
C GLY A 60 -9.79 4.09 3.32
N PRO A 61 -10.13 3.08 2.50
CA PRO A 61 -9.13 2.19 1.93
C PRO A 61 -8.13 2.98 1.05
N LEU A 62 -6.83 2.86 1.32
CA LEU A 62 -5.81 3.40 0.41
C LEU A 62 -6.03 2.85 -1.01
N ARG A 63 -5.77 3.67 -2.04
CA ARG A 63 -5.94 3.25 -3.45
C ARG A 63 -4.98 2.12 -3.85
N SER A 64 -3.82 2.07 -3.22
CA SER A 64 -2.70 1.18 -3.55
C SER A 64 -1.78 1.02 -2.33
N ASN A 65 -0.96 -0.04 -2.32
CA ASN A 65 0.13 -0.21 -1.37
C ASN A 65 1.46 0.41 -1.84
N LEU A 66 1.47 1.06 -3.00
CA LEU A 66 2.62 1.85 -3.44
C LEU A 66 2.57 3.24 -2.81
N PHE A 67 3.06 3.35 -1.57
CA PHE A 67 3.08 4.60 -0.81
C PHE A 67 4.35 4.76 0.03
N TRP A 68 4.53 5.97 0.55
CA TRP A 68 5.49 6.41 1.56
C TRP A 68 4.74 7.11 2.69
N VAL A 69 5.41 7.24 3.84
CA VAL A 69 4.85 7.85 5.04
C VAL A 69 5.83 8.90 5.53
N ASP A 70 5.37 10.14 5.64
CA ASP A 70 6.08 11.18 6.36
C ASP A 70 5.35 11.45 7.68
N THR A 71 6.11 11.74 8.73
CA THR A 71 5.58 11.98 10.07
C THR A 71 5.85 13.43 10.48
N LYS A 72 4.79 14.14 10.87
CA LYS A 72 4.88 15.42 11.55
C LYS A 72 4.88 15.17 13.06
N TYR A 73 5.89 15.68 13.76
CA TYR A 73 6.01 15.57 15.21
C TYR A 73 5.63 16.88 15.91
N ASN A 74 5.05 16.77 17.10
CA ASN A 74 4.84 17.89 18.00
C ASN A 74 6.13 18.25 18.77
N GLU A 75 6.09 19.34 19.54
CA GLU A 75 7.23 19.84 20.34
C GLU A 75 7.75 18.83 21.38
N LYS A 76 6.91 17.87 21.80
CA LYS A 76 7.28 16.80 22.73
C LYS A 76 7.90 15.58 22.04
N GLY A 77 8.08 15.63 20.71
CA GLY A 77 8.64 14.54 19.92
C GLY A 77 7.68 13.36 19.72
N PHE A 78 6.37 13.59 19.81
CA PHE A 78 5.35 12.59 19.47
C PHE A 78 4.73 12.90 18.10
N PRO A 79 4.41 11.87 17.29
CA PRO A 79 3.66 12.06 16.05
C PRO A 79 2.33 12.79 16.30
N GLU A 80 2.08 13.82 15.51
CA GLU A 80 0.80 14.54 15.45
C GLU A 80 0.02 14.11 14.20
N GLU A 81 0.73 13.95 13.07
CA GLU A 81 0.13 13.57 11.80
C GLU A 81 1.05 12.66 10.97
N PHE A 82 0.44 11.69 10.30
CA PHE A 82 1.06 10.88 9.25
C PHE A 82 0.54 11.27 7.87
N THR A 83 1.43 11.73 7.00
CA THR A 83 1.14 12.01 5.59
C THR A 83 1.47 10.78 4.77
N ILE A 84 0.45 10.19 4.14
CA ILE A 84 0.60 9.03 3.28
C ILE A 84 0.42 9.48 1.84
N TYR A 85 1.46 9.33 1.04
CA TYR A 85 1.50 9.75 -0.36
C TYR A 85 2.10 8.65 -1.21
N GLY A 86 1.73 8.60 -2.48
CA GLY A 86 2.12 7.50 -3.35
C GLY A 86 1.35 7.48 -4.65
N GLY A 87 1.36 6.32 -5.30
CA GLY A 87 0.83 6.17 -6.64
C GLY A 87 0.10 4.84 -6.88
N GLY A 88 -0.47 4.75 -8.08
CA GLY A 88 -1.20 3.58 -8.53
C GLY A 88 -2.60 3.44 -7.92
N TRP A 89 -3.35 2.51 -8.51
CA TRP A 89 -4.68 2.12 -8.06
C TRP A 89 -4.82 0.61 -8.27
N GLY A 90 -5.10 -0.12 -7.19
CA GLY A 90 -5.21 -1.58 -7.20
C GLY A 90 -3.99 -2.26 -6.57
N HIS A 91 -3.94 -3.58 -6.72
CA HIS A 91 -2.95 -4.45 -6.06
C HIS A 91 -1.62 -4.55 -6.83
N GLY A 92 -1.55 -4.05 -8.07
CA GLY A 92 -0.31 -4.03 -8.85
C GLY A 92 0.18 -5.39 -9.34
N VAL A 93 -0.74 -6.33 -9.60
CA VAL A 93 -0.42 -7.67 -10.15
C VAL A 93 -1.16 -7.87 -11.46
N GLY A 94 -0.48 -8.45 -12.45
CA GLY A 94 -1.04 -8.74 -13.76
C GLY A 94 -1.22 -7.49 -14.62
N LEU A 95 -2.38 -7.38 -15.28
CA LEU A 95 -2.66 -6.35 -16.27
C LEU A 95 -2.91 -4.96 -15.66
N CYS A 96 -2.08 -3.98 -16.04
CA CYS A 96 -2.38 -2.58 -15.80
C CYS A 96 -3.39 -2.07 -16.84
N GLN A 97 -4.62 -1.76 -16.43
CA GLN A 97 -5.69 -1.31 -17.33
C GLN A 97 -5.32 -0.02 -18.07
N SER A 98 -4.83 1.00 -17.37
CA SER A 98 -4.40 2.26 -17.98
C SER A 98 -3.20 2.07 -18.91
N GLY A 99 -2.24 1.21 -18.52
CA GLY A 99 -1.10 0.87 -19.36
C GLY A 99 -1.52 0.14 -20.63
N SER A 100 -2.47 -0.80 -20.53
CA SER A 100 -3.06 -1.51 -21.66
C SER A 100 -3.78 -0.57 -22.62
N ALA A 101 -4.56 0.39 -22.12
CA ALA A 101 -5.18 1.42 -22.95
C ALA A 101 -4.14 2.30 -23.67
N GLY A 102 -3.03 2.63 -23.00
CA GLY A 102 -1.91 3.35 -23.60
C GLY A 102 -1.20 2.57 -24.71
N MET A 103 -1.00 1.26 -24.51
CA MET A 103 -0.48 0.36 -25.53
C MET A 103 -1.43 0.25 -26.72
N ALA A 104 -2.73 0.07 -26.49
CA ALA A 104 -3.72 0.02 -27.56
C ALA A 104 -3.72 1.31 -28.41
N LYS A 105 -3.62 2.48 -27.77
CA LYS A 105 -3.50 3.78 -28.47
C LYS A 105 -2.24 3.90 -29.34
N ARG A 106 -1.20 3.13 -29.04
CA ARG A 106 0.05 3.06 -29.81
C ARG A 106 0.05 1.97 -30.88
N GLY A 107 -1.09 1.28 -31.06
CA GLY A 107 -1.27 0.27 -32.12
C GLY A 107 -0.93 -1.16 -31.72
N PHE A 108 -0.60 -1.43 -30.45
CA PHE A 108 -0.38 -2.81 -29.99
C PHE A 108 -1.69 -3.60 -29.97
N SER A 109 -1.65 -4.83 -30.47
CA SER A 109 -2.78 -5.76 -30.44
C SER A 109 -3.05 -6.27 -29.02
N TYR A 110 -4.26 -6.78 -28.78
CA TYR A 110 -4.60 -7.38 -27.48
C TYR A 110 -3.68 -8.56 -27.12
N LYS A 111 -3.17 -9.31 -28.10
CA LYS A 111 -2.24 -10.43 -27.89
C LYS A 111 -0.90 -9.94 -27.34
N GLU A 112 -0.33 -8.89 -27.95
CA GLU A 112 0.92 -8.28 -27.49
C GLU A 112 0.77 -7.63 -26.11
N ILE A 113 -0.38 -7.00 -25.84
CA ILE A 113 -0.69 -6.45 -24.52
C ILE A 113 -0.74 -7.57 -23.47
N LEU A 114 -1.44 -8.67 -23.74
CA LEU A 114 -1.52 -9.79 -22.81
C LEU A 114 -0.15 -10.45 -22.58
N GLU A 115 0.63 -10.70 -23.63
CA GLU A 115 1.98 -11.27 -23.51
C GLU A 115 2.91 -10.37 -22.67
N HIS A 116 2.76 -9.05 -22.78
CA HIS A 116 3.53 -8.11 -21.97
C HIS A 116 3.27 -8.26 -20.45
N TYR A 117 2.01 -8.41 -20.05
CA TYR A 117 1.62 -8.52 -18.63
C TYR A 117 1.61 -9.95 -18.09
N TYR A 118 1.47 -10.94 -18.97
CA TYR A 118 1.35 -12.35 -18.65
C TYR A 118 2.29 -13.14 -19.55
N GLN A 119 3.59 -13.01 -19.28
CA GLN A 119 4.65 -13.63 -20.07
C GLN A 119 4.49 -15.15 -20.12
N GLY A 120 4.63 -15.71 -21.32
CA GLY A 120 4.52 -17.16 -21.56
C GLY A 120 3.10 -17.70 -21.45
N THR A 121 2.07 -16.85 -21.54
CA THR A 121 0.69 -17.30 -21.63
C THR A 121 0.29 -17.66 -23.07
N VAL A 122 -0.73 -18.50 -23.20
CA VAL A 122 -1.33 -18.87 -24.49
C VAL A 122 -2.78 -18.45 -24.50
N ILE A 123 -3.27 -18.07 -25.68
CA ILE A 123 -4.66 -17.68 -25.89
C ILE A 123 -5.35 -18.85 -26.60
N GLU A 124 -6.29 -19.48 -25.89
CA GLU A 124 -7.06 -20.61 -26.40
C GLU A 124 -8.54 -20.26 -26.49
N GLY A 125 -9.20 -20.74 -27.56
CA GLY A 125 -10.65 -20.67 -27.67
C GLY A 125 -11.28 -21.75 -26.80
N LEU A 126 -12.27 -21.38 -25.98
CA LEU A 126 -13.06 -22.33 -25.20
C LEU A 126 -14.14 -22.92 -26.12
N ASN A 127 -13.85 -24.05 -26.77
CA ASN A 127 -14.82 -24.84 -27.53
C ASN A 127 -15.50 -25.87 -26.63
#